data_AF-A0A1W1CL25-F1
#
_entry.id   AF-A0A1W1CL25-F1
#
_cell.length_a   1.000
_cell.length_b   1.000
_cell.length_c   1.000
_cell.angle_alpha   90.00
_cell.angle_beta   90.00
_cell.angle_gamma   90.00
#
_symmetry.space_group_name_H-M   'P 1'
#
loop_
_entity.id
_entity.type
_entity.pdbx_description
1 polymer ?
#
loop_
_entity_poly.entity_id
_entity_poly.type
_entity_poly.pdbx_seq_one_letter_code
_entity_poly.pdbx_strand_id
1 'polypeptide(L)'
;MSACSVKLPLQDSSHSLSQKLFSLDENISKAQSQYLASEIYKKTHALSQEFKLTSPPAYHNFLVTIGARKKGLCYDWSDALYTHLKKQNHSAFSFHLMGANIGEYWSEHNVLLVVAKGKSLEKGIIIDAWRDSGKLYFSTIKEDKKYQWRHRPKRCQALDKVYIGK
;
A
#
# COMPACT_ATOMS: atom_id res chain seq x y z
N MET A 1 -26.66 -25.96 -18.49
CA MET A 1 -26.60 -24.52 -18.16
C MET A 1 -25.21 -24.21 -17.63
N SER A 2 -24.36 -23.60 -18.45
CA SER A 2 -22.98 -23.26 -18.07
C SER A 2 -23.02 -22.00 -17.21
N ALA A 3 -22.73 -22.12 -15.92
CA ALA A 3 -22.61 -20.98 -15.03
C ALA A 3 -21.28 -20.27 -15.32
N CYS A 4 -21.31 -19.21 -16.11
CA CYS A 4 -20.21 -18.25 -16.17
C CYS A 4 -20.04 -17.64 -14.77
N SER A 5 -19.05 -18.13 -14.03
CA SER A 5 -18.57 -17.48 -12.81
C SER A 5 -17.92 -16.16 -13.22
N VAL A 6 -18.70 -15.07 -13.19
CA VAL A 6 -18.17 -13.72 -13.35
C VAL A 6 -17.23 -13.48 -12.17
N LYS A 7 -15.92 -13.60 -12.40
CA LYS A 7 -14.92 -13.18 -11.42
C LYS A 7 -15.12 -11.70 -11.16
N LEU A 8 -15.31 -11.34 -9.90
CA LEU A 8 -15.47 -9.95 -9.52
C LEU A 8 -14.17 -9.18 -9.82
N PRO A 9 -14.21 -7.91 -10.23
CA PRO A 9 -13.02 -7.10 -10.51
C PRO A 9 -12.00 -7.06 -9.37
N LEU A 10 -12.46 -7.17 -8.12
CA LEU A 10 -11.64 -7.31 -6.92
C LEU A 10 -10.84 -8.63 -6.89
N GLN A 11 -11.42 -9.71 -7.40
CA GLN A 11 -10.86 -11.05 -7.43
C GLN A 11 -9.75 -11.17 -8.48
N ASP A 12 -9.94 -10.55 -9.66
CA ASP A 12 -8.93 -10.50 -10.72
C ASP A 12 -7.76 -9.58 -10.37
N SER A 13 -8.03 -8.44 -9.73
CA SER A 13 -6.99 -7.51 -9.28
C SER A 13 -6.19 -8.05 -8.09
N SER A 14 -6.81 -8.88 -7.24
CA SER A 14 -6.11 -9.63 -6.19
C SER A 14 -5.19 -10.71 -6.75
N HIS A 15 -5.53 -11.30 -7.90
CA HIS A 15 -4.70 -12.32 -8.53
C HIS A 15 -3.40 -11.74 -9.09
N SER A 16 -3.46 -10.60 -9.79
CA SER A 16 -2.29 -9.95 -10.37
C SER A 16 -1.30 -9.44 -9.31
N LEU A 17 -1.79 -8.87 -8.21
CA LEU A 17 -0.94 -8.53 -7.07
C LEU A 17 -0.30 -9.78 -6.45
N SER A 18 -1.08 -10.85 -6.26
CA SER A 18 -0.55 -12.12 -5.75
C SER A 18 0.56 -12.69 -6.63
N GLN A 19 0.45 -12.60 -7.95
CA GLN A 19 1.48 -13.08 -8.87
C GLN A 19 2.77 -12.25 -8.75
N LYS A 20 2.65 -10.92 -8.68
CA LYS A 20 3.83 -10.06 -8.46
C LYS A 20 4.48 -10.34 -7.11
N LEU A 21 3.70 -10.48 -6.03
CA LEU A 21 4.23 -10.84 -4.71
C LEU A 21 4.95 -12.19 -4.71
N PHE A 22 4.39 -13.19 -5.39
CA PHE A 22 5.01 -14.50 -5.54
C PHE A 22 6.35 -14.43 -6.30
N SER A 23 6.46 -13.54 -7.29
CA SER A 23 7.70 -13.34 -8.06
C SER A 23 8.83 -12.60 -7.32
N LEU A 24 8.58 -12.10 -6.10
CA LEU A 24 9.61 -11.38 -5.33
C LEU A 24 10.78 -12.26 -4.89
N ASP A 25 10.52 -13.53 -4.58
CA ASP A 25 11.51 -14.51 -4.14
C ASP A 25 10.97 -15.94 -4.27
N GLU A 26 11.85 -16.89 -4.59
CA GLU A 26 11.50 -18.31 -4.75
C GLU A 26 11.00 -19.00 -3.47
N ASN A 27 11.36 -18.48 -2.30
CA ASN A 27 10.93 -19.04 -1.01
C ASN A 27 9.53 -18.58 -0.59
N ILE A 28 8.91 -17.68 -1.33
CA ILE A 28 7.54 -17.23 -1.08
C ILE A 28 6.58 -18.26 -1.65
N SER A 29 5.72 -18.83 -0.80
CA SER A 29 4.66 -19.73 -1.30
C SER A 29 3.53 -18.96 -1.98
N LYS A 30 2.82 -19.64 -2.89
CA LYS A 30 1.59 -19.10 -3.53
C LYS A 30 0.54 -18.70 -2.48
N ALA A 31 0.37 -19.52 -1.44
CA ALA A 31 -0.57 -19.27 -0.36
C ALA A 31 -0.24 -17.98 0.41
N GLN A 32 1.04 -17.75 0.75
CA GLN A 32 1.48 -16.52 1.41
C GLN A 32 1.21 -15.28 0.53
N SER A 33 1.47 -15.39 -0.77
CA SER A 33 1.22 -14.28 -1.71
C SER A 33 -0.26 -13.96 -1.89
N GLN A 34 -1.10 -14.99 -1.99
CA GLN A 34 -2.55 -14.85 -2.10
C GLN A 34 -3.15 -14.25 -0.82
N TYR A 35 -2.69 -14.72 0.34
CA TYR A 35 -3.11 -14.19 1.63
C TYR A 35 -2.75 -12.71 1.75
N LEU A 36 -1.49 -12.34 1.51
CA LEU A 36 -1.07 -10.95 1.60
C LEU A 36 -1.80 -10.04 0.61
N ALA A 37 -1.98 -10.46 -0.65
CA ALA A 37 -2.76 -9.70 -1.62
C ALA A 37 -4.20 -9.48 -1.13
N SER A 38 -4.86 -10.53 -0.63
CA SER A 38 -6.21 -10.44 -0.09
C SER A 38 -6.30 -9.45 1.07
N GLU A 39 -5.35 -9.48 1.99
CA GLU A 39 -5.30 -8.57 3.15
C GLU A 39 -5.09 -7.11 2.72
N ILE A 40 -4.23 -6.85 1.73
CA ILE A 40 -4.03 -5.51 1.18
C ILE A 40 -5.33 -4.99 0.55
N TYR A 41 -6.03 -5.79 -0.25
CA TYR A 41 -7.29 -5.37 -0.88
C TYR A 41 -8.40 -5.15 0.16
N LYS A 42 -8.57 -6.07 1.11
CA LYS A 42 -9.55 -5.92 2.19
C LYS A 42 -9.30 -4.65 2.99
N LYS A 43 -8.05 -4.39 3.40
CA LYS A 43 -7.72 -3.20 4.17
C LYS A 43 -7.90 -1.93 3.35
N THR A 44 -7.46 -1.92 2.09
CA THR A 44 -7.67 -0.80 1.16
C THR A 44 -9.15 -0.48 0.99
N HIS A 45 -10.00 -1.51 0.81
CA HIS A 45 -11.44 -1.35 0.72
C HIS A 45 -12.05 -0.81 2.03
N ALA A 46 -11.60 -1.31 3.19
CA ALA A 46 -12.06 -0.77 4.47
C ALA A 46 -11.68 0.70 4.65
N LEU A 47 -10.45 1.08 4.27
CA LEU A 47 -9.96 2.46 4.34
C LEU A 47 -10.69 3.40 3.38
N SER A 48 -11.11 2.94 2.19
CA SER A 48 -11.87 3.78 1.25
C SER A 48 -13.23 4.18 1.81
N GLN A 49 -13.86 3.27 2.56
CA GLN A 49 -15.11 3.56 3.29
C GLN A 49 -14.86 4.45 4.51
N GLU A 50 -13.82 4.16 5.30
CA GLU A 50 -13.49 4.90 6.53
C GLU A 50 -13.12 6.37 6.23
N PHE A 51 -12.28 6.59 5.22
CA PHE A 51 -11.76 7.92 4.89
C PHE A 51 -12.72 8.74 4.02
N LYS A 52 -13.85 8.18 3.57
CA LYS A 52 -14.87 8.86 2.75
C LYS A 52 -14.22 9.64 1.60
N LEU A 53 -13.37 8.96 0.83
CA LEU A 53 -12.63 9.54 -0.30
C LEU A 53 -13.59 10.33 -1.21
N THR A 54 -13.29 11.61 -1.39
CA THR A 54 -14.03 12.49 -2.28
C THR A 54 -13.17 12.69 -3.52
N SER A 55 -13.62 12.17 -4.67
CA SER A 55 -12.91 12.38 -5.94
C SER A 55 -13.06 13.84 -6.38
N PRO A 56 -12.02 14.48 -6.96
CA PRO A 56 -10.68 13.97 -7.28
C PRO A 56 -9.64 14.09 -6.12
N PRO A 57 -8.49 13.38 -6.17
CA PRO A 57 -7.45 13.41 -5.12
C PRO A 57 -6.94 14.82 -4.78
N ALA A 58 -6.85 15.70 -5.78
CA ALA A 58 -6.50 17.11 -5.60
C ALA A 58 -7.53 17.88 -4.76
N TYR A 59 -8.82 17.56 -4.91
CA TYR A 59 -9.90 18.14 -4.11
C TYR A 59 -9.88 17.59 -2.68
N HIS A 60 -9.53 16.32 -2.49
CA HIS A 60 -9.36 15.75 -1.16
C HIS A 60 -8.15 16.36 -0.43
N ASN A 61 -7.02 16.57 -1.12
CA ASN A 61 -5.87 17.29 -0.57
C ASN A 61 -6.24 18.73 -0.20
N PHE A 62 -6.96 19.45 -1.07
CA PHE A 62 -7.50 20.78 -0.75
C PHE A 62 -8.38 20.77 0.51
N LEU A 63 -9.29 19.79 0.64
CA LEU A 63 -10.19 19.67 1.80
C LEU A 63 -9.49 19.34 3.12
N VAL A 64 -8.36 18.61 3.08
CA VAL A 64 -7.54 18.39 4.28
C VAL A 64 -6.72 19.65 4.59
N THR A 65 -6.15 20.32 3.59
CA THR A 65 -5.35 21.54 3.77
C THR A 65 -6.15 22.69 4.38
N ILE A 66 -7.45 22.84 4.06
CA ILE A 66 -8.32 23.88 4.65
C ILE A 66 -8.99 23.46 5.97
N GLY A 67 -8.66 22.28 6.53
CA GLY A 67 -9.22 21.79 7.79
C GLY A 67 -10.65 21.23 7.72
N ALA A 68 -11.20 21.03 6.51
CA ALA A 68 -12.54 20.47 6.31
C ALA A 68 -12.61 18.94 6.47
N ARG A 69 -11.46 18.25 6.50
CA ARG A 69 -11.32 16.80 6.76
C ARG A 69 -10.09 16.51 7.63
N LYS A 70 -10.22 15.59 8.59
CA LYS A 70 -9.18 15.27 9.59
C LYS A 70 -8.18 14.17 9.17
N LYS A 71 -8.48 13.38 8.12
CA LYS A 71 -7.72 12.18 7.68
C LYS A 71 -7.97 11.91 6.18
N GLY A 72 -7.08 11.16 5.53
CA GLY A 72 -7.23 10.67 4.15
C GLY A 72 -6.10 11.09 3.19
N LEU A 73 -4.99 11.62 3.72
CA LEU A 73 -3.79 11.94 2.93
C LEU A 73 -2.99 10.68 2.60
N CYS A 74 -2.12 10.76 1.59
CA CYS A 74 -1.29 9.63 1.14
C CYS A 74 -0.56 8.90 2.29
N TYR A 75 -0.18 9.65 3.33
CA TYR A 75 0.49 9.10 4.50
C TYR A 75 -0.46 8.33 5.44
N ASP A 76 -1.73 8.72 5.56
CA ASP A 76 -2.72 8.00 6.38
C ASP A 76 -2.98 6.60 5.80
N TRP A 77 -3.04 6.51 4.47
CA TRP A 77 -3.20 5.25 3.74
C TRP A 77 -2.00 4.32 3.96
N SER A 78 -0.79 4.83 3.71
CA SER A 78 0.43 4.04 3.82
C SER A 78 0.72 3.62 5.27
N ASP A 79 0.50 4.48 6.26
CA ASP A 79 0.66 4.16 7.68
C ASP A 79 -0.37 3.12 8.15
N ALA A 80 -1.64 3.26 7.74
CA ALA A 80 -2.69 2.32 8.12
C ALA A 80 -2.47 0.93 7.52
N LEU A 81 -2.02 0.85 6.26
CA LEU A 81 -1.64 -0.40 5.62
C LEU A 81 -0.39 -1.00 6.28
N TYR A 82 0.65 -0.20 6.51
CA TYR A 82 1.87 -0.61 7.20
C TYR A 82 1.56 -1.25 8.55
N THR A 83 0.80 -0.53 9.38
CA THR A 83 0.47 -0.97 10.73
C THR A 83 -0.39 -2.23 10.74
N HIS A 84 -1.38 -2.32 9.82
CA HIS A 84 -2.22 -3.51 9.68
C HIS A 84 -1.40 -4.75 9.34
N LEU A 85 -0.52 -4.65 8.34
CA LEU A 85 0.26 -5.79 7.86
C LEU A 85 1.39 -6.18 8.81
N LYS A 86 2.03 -5.20 9.47
CA LYS A 86 3.08 -5.47 10.45
C LYS A 86 2.57 -6.27 11.64
N LYS A 87 1.33 -6.03 12.11
CA LYS A 87 0.70 -6.79 13.20
C LYS A 87 0.46 -8.27 12.87
N GLN A 88 0.40 -8.61 11.59
CA GLN A 88 0.13 -9.98 11.14
C GLN A 88 1.39 -10.88 11.11
N ASN A 89 2.58 -10.35 11.43
CA ASN A 89 3.83 -11.12 11.57
C ASN A 89 4.13 -12.04 10.37
N HIS A 90 4.02 -11.53 9.15
CA HIS A 90 4.35 -12.26 7.93
C HIS A 90 5.79 -12.78 7.94
N SER A 91 5.98 -14.09 7.75
CA SER A 91 7.30 -14.72 7.76
C SER A 91 8.12 -14.45 6.50
N ALA A 92 7.46 -14.30 5.35
CA ALA A 92 8.11 -14.16 4.05
C ALA A 92 8.25 -12.71 3.55
N PHE A 93 7.56 -11.76 4.19
CA PHE A 93 7.49 -10.37 3.74
C PHE A 93 7.98 -9.40 4.82
N SER A 94 8.50 -8.28 4.36
CA SER A 94 8.86 -7.12 5.16
C SER A 94 8.19 -5.88 4.57
N PHE A 95 7.82 -4.95 5.45
CA PHE A 95 7.04 -3.77 5.11
C PHE A 95 7.84 -2.53 5.44
N HIS A 96 7.83 -1.57 4.52
CA HIS A 96 8.58 -0.33 4.62
C HIS A 96 7.74 0.85 4.12
N LEU A 97 8.00 2.05 4.61
CA LEU A 97 7.39 3.26 4.10
C LEU A 97 8.35 3.97 3.14
N MET A 98 7.85 4.35 1.98
CA MET A 98 8.58 5.11 0.98
C MET A 98 7.90 6.46 0.78
N GLY A 99 8.70 7.48 0.47
CA GLY A 99 8.24 8.82 0.13
C GLY A 99 8.88 9.32 -1.15
N ALA A 100 8.15 10.10 -1.93
CA ALA A 100 8.63 10.88 -3.06
C ALA A 100 8.42 12.38 -2.78
N ASN A 101 9.24 13.24 -3.39
CA ASN A 101 9.21 14.70 -3.20
C ASN A 101 9.19 15.11 -1.71
N ILE A 102 10.00 14.43 -0.89
CA ILE A 102 9.98 14.59 0.56
C ILE A 102 10.36 16.03 0.93
N GLY A 103 9.50 16.69 1.70
CA GLY A 103 9.66 18.10 2.09
C GLY A 103 8.96 19.10 1.16
N GLU A 104 8.41 18.67 0.02
CA GLU A 104 7.58 19.53 -0.81
C GLU A 104 6.13 19.50 -0.35
N TYR A 105 5.63 20.66 0.09
CA TYR A 105 4.31 20.78 0.72
C TYR A 105 3.14 20.27 -0.13
N TRP A 106 3.20 20.48 -1.46
CA TRP A 106 2.10 20.17 -2.37
C TRP A 106 2.23 18.82 -3.09
N SER A 107 3.42 18.22 -3.09
CA SER A 107 3.76 17.09 -3.96
C SER A 107 4.35 15.89 -3.20
N GLU A 108 4.58 15.99 -1.89
CA GLU A 108 5.04 14.86 -1.09
C GLU A 108 4.04 13.71 -1.19
N HIS A 109 4.52 12.54 -1.62
CA HIS A 109 3.70 11.35 -1.77
C HIS A 109 4.27 10.19 -0.98
N ASN A 110 3.43 9.47 -0.25
CA ASN A 110 3.83 8.40 0.66
C ASN A 110 3.12 7.09 0.30
N VAL A 111 3.87 6.00 0.31
CA VAL A 111 3.38 4.67 -0.08
C VAL A 111 3.94 3.59 0.83
N LEU A 112 3.25 2.45 0.88
CA LEU A 112 3.76 1.23 1.47
C LEU A 112 4.62 0.49 0.43
N LEU A 113 5.74 -0.06 0.85
CA LEU A 113 6.58 -0.96 0.08
C LEU A 113 6.57 -2.34 0.73
N VAL A 114 6.27 -3.37 -0.07
CA VAL A 114 6.34 -4.78 0.30
C VAL A 114 7.60 -5.37 -0.33
N VAL A 115 8.43 -6.02 0.49
CA VAL A 115 9.69 -6.63 0.04
C VAL A 115 9.74 -8.06 0.58
N ALA A 116 10.28 -9.00 -0.21
CA ALA A 116 10.65 -10.31 0.31
C ALA A 116 11.63 -10.15 1.47
N LYS A 117 11.42 -10.90 2.55
CA LYS A 117 12.19 -10.73 3.78
C LYS A 117 13.69 -10.95 3.51
N GLY A 118 14.52 -10.02 3.97
CA GLY A 118 15.97 -10.06 3.78
C GLY A 118 16.46 -9.63 2.38
N LYS A 119 15.58 -9.19 1.48
CA LYS A 119 15.98 -8.64 0.17
C LYS A 119 16.10 -7.13 0.19
N SER A 120 16.79 -6.59 -0.82
CA SER A 120 16.93 -5.16 -1.05
C SER A 120 15.58 -4.49 -1.33
N LEU A 121 15.40 -3.26 -0.81
CA LEU A 121 14.21 -2.44 -1.03
C LEU A 121 13.94 -2.18 -2.51
N GLU A 122 14.98 -2.11 -3.36
CA GLU A 122 14.85 -1.87 -4.81
C GLU A 122 14.05 -2.96 -5.54
N LYS A 123 13.96 -4.15 -4.95
CA LYS A 123 13.17 -5.26 -5.49
C LYS A 123 11.72 -5.25 -5.01
N GLY A 124 11.34 -4.29 -4.17
CA GLY A 124 10.01 -4.23 -3.57
C GLY A 124 8.89 -3.83 -4.54
N ILE A 125 7.67 -4.13 -4.12
CA ILE A 125 6.42 -3.71 -4.76
C ILE A 125 5.81 -2.58 -3.96
N ILE A 126 5.58 -1.46 -4.63
CA ILE A 126 4.84 -0.31 -4.13
C ILE A 126 3.36 -0.67 -4.06
N ILE A 127 2.73 -0.30 -2.95
CA ILE A 127 1.30 -0.42 -2.70
C ILE A 127 0.77 1.00 -2.47
N ASP A 128 0.02 1.49 -3.44
CA ASP A 128 -0.47 2.86 -3.49
C ASP A 128 -1.99 2.87 -3.69
N ALA A 129 -2.69 2.83 -2.56
CA ALA A 129 -4.14 2.86 -2.54
C ALA A 129 -4.73 4.28 -2.70
N TRP A 130 -3.88 5.32 -2.68
CA TRP A 130 -4.31 6.71 -2.69
C TRP A 130 -4.32 7.31 -4.11
N ARG A 131 -3.31 6.98 -4.93
CA ARG A 131 -3.08 7.56 -6.26
C ARG A 131 -4.30 7.56 -7.18
N ASP A 132 -5.08 6.48 -7.16
CA ASP A 132 -6.26 6.31 -8.00
C ASP A 132 -7.57 6.35 -7.19
N SER A 133 -7.64 7.24 -6.18
CA SER A 133 -8.84 7.47 -5.36
C SER A 133 -9.43 6.20 -4.73
N GLY A 134 -8.60 5.35 -4.13
CA GLY A 134 -9.04 4.12 -3.47
C GLY A 134 -9.03 2.89 -4.36
N LYS A 135 -8.78 3.03 -5.67
CA LYS A 135 -8.37 1.91 -6.51
C LYS A 135 -6.89 1.61 -6.24
N LEU A 136 -6.60 0.34 -5.93
CA LEU A 136 -5.23 -0.06 -5.59
C LEU A 136 -4.32 0.01 -6.82
N TYR A 137 -3.32 0.89 -6.77
CA TYR A 137 -2.19 0.87 -7.69
C TYR A 137 -1.04 0.09 -7.06
N PHE A 138 -0.36 -0.73 -7.87
CA PHE A 138 0.86 -1.42 -7.44
C PHE A 138 1.83 -1.63 -8.62
N SER A 139 3.12 -1.52 -8.32
CA SER A 139 4.20 -1.66 -9.29
C SER A 139 5.52 -1.92 -8.57
N THR A 140 6.56 -2.36 -9.28
CA THR A 140 7.92 -2.35 -8.68
C THR A 140 8.46 -0.92 -8.63
N ILE A 141 9.44 -0.66 -7.76
CA ILE A 141 10.14 0.65 -7.71
C ILE A 141 10.70 1.03 -9.08
N LYS A 142 11.23 0.05 -9.84
CA LYS A 142 11.82 0.29 -11.17
C LYS A 142 10.78 0.59 -12.25
N GLU A 143 9.57 0.06 -12.12
CA GLU A 143 8.48 0.28 -13.06
C GLU A 143 7.83 1.66 -12.87
N ASP A 144 7.81 2.20 -11.65
CA ASP A 144 7.18 3.50 -11.34
C ASP A 144 8.09 4.69 -11.70
N LYS A 145 8.08 5.07 -12.98
CA LYS A 145 8.87 6.21 -13.50
C LYS A 145 8.34 7.58 -13.08
N LYS A 146 7.16 7.66 -12.46
CA LYS A 146 6.53 8.94 -12.09
C LYS A 146 7.21 9.59 -10.88
N TYR A 147 7.80 8.77 -10.00
CA TYR A 147 8.30 9.22 -8.71
C TYR A 147 9.69 8.66 -8.42
N GLN A 148 10.52 9.46 -7.75
CA GLN A 148 11.78 8.99 -7.19
C GLN A 148 11.59 8.59 -5.72
N TRP A 149 11.40 7.30 -5.49
CA TRP A 149 11.10 6.76 -4.16
C TRP A 149 12.31 6.72 -3.24
N ARG A 150 12.13 7.26 -2.03
CA ARG A 150 13.14 7.25 -0.95
C ARG A 150 12.57 6.58 0.29
N HIS A 151 13.37 5.71 0.91
CA HIS A 151 12.98 5.00 2.12
C HIS A 151 12.81 5.97 3.30
N ARG A 152 11.76 5.76 4.12
CA ARG A 152 11.46 6.53 5.33
C ARG A 152 11.64 5.67 6.61
N PRO A 153 12.87 5.28 6.96
CA PRO A 153 13.11 4.40 8.12
C PRO A 153 12.67 5.04 9.45
N LYS A 154 12.87 6.35 9.62
CA LYS A 154 12.43 7.08 10.82
C LYS A 154 10.91 7.00 11.03
N ARG A 155 10.13 7.01 9.96
CA ARG A 155 8.66 6.89 10.02
C ARG A 155 8.23 5.48 10.39
N CYS A 156 8.88 4.47 9.80
CA CYS A 156 8.67 3.07 10.16
C CYS A 156 8.92 2.85 11.67
N GLN A 157 10.07 3.34 12.17
CA GLN A 157 10.43 3.24 13.59
C GLN A 157 9.43 3.96 14.51
N ALA A 158 8.93 5.12 14.10
CA ALA A 158 7.92 5.84 14.85
C ALA A 158 6.61 5.04 14.96
N LEU A 159 6.11 4.47 13.86
CA LEU A 159 4.91 3.64 13.88
C LEU A 159 5.11 2.34 14.66
N ASP A 160 6.27 1.71 14.52
CA ASP A 160 6.59 0.50 15.28
C ASP A 160 6.50 0.76 16.79
N LYS A 161 7.04 1.90 17.27
CA LYS A 161 6.96 2.32 18.68
C LYS A 161 5.54 2.65 19.15
N VAL A 162 4.68 3.14 18.26
CA VAL A 162 3.32 3.56 18.64
C VAL A 162 2.32 2.40 18.58
N TYR A 163 2.46 1.50 17.60
CA TYR A 163 1.41 0.54 17.26
C TYR A 163 1.82 -0.93 17.27
N ILE A 164 3.11 -1.24 17.25
CA ILE A 164 3.62 -2.62 17.15
C ILE A 164 4.32 -3.06 18.44
N GLY A 165 4.93 -2.14 19.20
CA GLY A 165 5.68 -2.49 20.41
C GLY A 165 5.39 -1.60 21.61
N LYS A 166 5.06 -2.25 22.73
CA LYS A 166 6.15 -2.72 23.61
C LYS A 166 6.47 -4.16 23.23
#